data_AF-R4I5G5-F1
#
_entry.id   AF-R4I5G5-F1
#
_cell.length_a   1.000
_cell.length_b   1.000
_cell.length_c   1.000
_cell.angle_alpha   90.00
_cell.angle_beta   90.00
_cell.angle_gamma   90.00
#
_symmetry.space_group_name_H-M   'P 1'
#
loop_
_entity.id
_entity.type
_entity.pdbx_description
1 polymer ?
#
loop_
_entity_poly.entity_id
_entity_poly.type
_entity_poly.pdbx_seq_one_letter_code
_entity_poly.pdbx_strand_id
1 'polypeptide(L)' 'GVRYHIVRGTLDAVGVKDRQQGRSKYGVKKPK' A
#
# COMPACT_ATOMS: atom_id res chain seq x y z
N GLY A 1 19.10 11.89 6.88
CA GLY A 1 18.00 11.72 5.91
C GLY A 1 17.58 10.27 5.84
N VAL A 2 16.27 9.99 5.75
CA VAL A 2 15.72 8.62 5.72
C VAL A 2 15.99 7.99 4.35
N ARG A 3 16.53 6.76 4.35
CA ARG A 3 16.98 6.04 3.13
C ARG A 3 16.01 4.95 2.65
N TYR A 4 14.96 4.66 3.43
CA TYR A 4 14.09 3.51 3.19
C TYR A 4 12.61 3.85 3.41
N HIS A 5 11.76 3.06 2.77
CA HIS A 5 10.31 3.14 2.89
C HIS A 5 9.74 1.77 3.23
N ILE A 6 8.64 1.77 3.97
CA ILE A 6 7.92 0.55 4.38
C ILE A 6 6.94 0.17 3.27
N VAL A 7 6.92 -1.11 2.92
CA VAL A 7 5.93 -1.69 2.00
C VAL A 7 4.58 -1.77 2.73
N ARG A 8 3.50 -1.32 2.07
CA ARG A 8 2.16 -1.28 2.65
C ARG A 8 1.34 -2.47 2.17
N GLY A 9 0.46 -2.98 3.03
CA GLY A 9 -0.35 -4.17 2.78
C GLY A 9 0.36 -5.49 3.10
N THR A 10 1.45 -5.44 3.85
CA THR A 10 2.26 -6.59 4.28
C THR A 10 2.57 -6.47 5.77
N LEU A 11 2.63 -7.61 6.49
CA LEU A 11 2.75 -7.64 7.96
C LEU A 11 1.64 -6.78 8.61
N ASP A 12 1.98 -6.01 9.64
CA ASP A 12 1.05 -5.15 10.39
C ASP A 12 0.77 -3.80 9.68
N ALA A 13 1.46 -3.50 8.58
CA ALA A 13 1.31 -2.24 7.87
C ALA A 13 0.10 -2.28 6.93
N VAL A 14 -1.05 -1.78 7.40
CA VAL A 14 -2.30 -1.78 6.63
C VAL A 14 -2.19 -0.94 5.35
N GLY A 15 -2.82 -1.44 4.27
CA GLY A 15 -2.97 -0.74 3.01
C GLY A 15 -3.88 0.49 3.08
N VAL A 16 -3.85 1.32 2.05
CA VAL A 16 -4.69 2.53 1.98
C VAL A 16 -6.06 2.18 1.43
N LYS A 17 -7.15 2.46 2.15
CA LYS A 17 -8.50 2.20 1.63
C LYS A 17 -8.81 3.14 0.44
N ASP A 18 -9.55 2.63 -0.54
CA ASP A 18 -10.12 3.40 -1.67
C ASP A 18 -9.13 4.00 -2.69
N ARG A 19 -7.87 3.53 -2.68
CA ARG A 19 -6.89 4.00 -3.66
C ARG A 19 -7.09 3.36 -5.04
N GLN A 20 -7.59 4.16 -5.98
CA GLN A 20 -7.90 3.76 -7.35
C GLN A 20 -6.63 3.62 -8.24
N GLN A 21 -5.65 4.51 -8.06
CA GLN A 21 -4.41 4.56 -8.86
C GLN A 21 -3.17 4.18 -8.05
N GLY A 22 -2.26 3.39 -8.64
CA GLY A 22 -1.06 2.91 -7.94
C GLY A 22 -1.37 1.94 -6.79
N ARG A 23 -2.50 1.24 -6.86
CA ARG A 23 -3.03 0.33 -5.83
C ARG A 23 -2.03 -0.75 -5.36
N SER A 24 -1.19 -1.25 -6.27
CA SER A 24 -0.20 -2.30 -5.98
C SER A 24 0.88 -1.84 -5.00
N LYS A 25 1.32 -0.58 -5.08
CA LYS A 25 2.33 -0.01 -4.17
C LYS A 25 1.81 0.16 -2.74
N TYR A 26 0.50 0.34 -2.59
CA TYR A 26 -0.15 0.65 -1.31
C TYR A 26 -0.95 -0.52 -0.74
N GLY A 27 -0.78 -1.73 -1.27
CA GLY A 27 -1.43 -2.93 -0.73
C GLY A 27 -2.93 -2.99 -0.97
N VAL A 28 -3.42 -2.38 -2.05
CA VAL A 28 -4.85 -2.25 -2.34
C VAL A 28 -5.23 -3.19 -3.47
N LYS A 29 -6.19 -4.09 -3.20
CA LYS A 29 -6.69 -5.03 -4.19
C LYS A 29 -7.53 -4.31 -5.23
N LYS A 30 -7.61 -4.87 -6.44
CA LYS A 30 -8.51 -4.37 -7.48
C LYS A 30 -9.96 -4.54 -6.96
N PRO A 31 -10.77 -3.47 -6.90
CA PRO A 31 -12.20 -3.62 -6.63
C PRO A 31 -12.83 -4.52 -7.71
N LYS A 32 -13.83 -5.31 -7.33
CA LYS A 32 -14.57 -6.16 -8.26
C LYS A 32 -15.41 -5.31 -9.20
#